data_AF-A0A0F7CIJ9-F1
#
_entry.id   AF-A0A0F7CIJ9-F1
#
_cell.length_a   1.000
_cell.length_b   1.000
_cell.length_c   1.000
_cell.angle_alpha   90.00
_cell.angle_beta   90.00
_cell.angle_gamma   90.00
#
_symmetry.space_group_name_H-M   'P 1'
#
loop_
_entity.id
_entity.type
_entity.pdbx_description
1 polymer ?
#
loop_
_entity_poly.entity_id
_entity_poly.type
_entity_poly.pdbx_seq_one_letter_code
_entity_poly.pdbx_strand_id
1 'polypeptide(L)'
;MENEKLLETLTNEGPVSIVTWSEGEGHISNTWNSYVQVMEDGRWLIPAAGMRRTQANIERNPHVKLTVASKEIMGRWAMGIGFLIEGTAKFIETGEEYAMMKEKFPFLTRVLEISPTSVQQTL
;
A
#
# COMPACT_ATOMS: atom_id res chain seq x y z
N MET A 1 -3.09 -10.71 15.66
CA MET A 1 -2.54 -11.82 14.85
C MET A 1 -2.32 -11.45 13.39
N GLU A 2 -3.36 -11.32 12.53
CA GLU A 2 -3.12 -11.02 11.10
C GLU A 2 -2.51 -9.64 10.86
N ASN A 3 -2.99 -8.61 11.57
CA ASN A 3 -2.40 -7.27 11.51
C ASN A 3 -0.95 -7.25 12.04
N GLU A 4 -0.63 -8.00 13.09
CA GLU A 4 0.74 -8.06 13.63
C GLU A 4 1.71 -8.70 12.63
N LYS A 5 1.31 -9.82 12.02
CA LYS A 5 2.12 -10.47 10.97
C LYS A 5 2.23 -9.62 9.71
N LEU A 6 1.21 -8.83 9.36
CA LEU A 6 1.30 -7.88 8.25
C LEU A 6 2.32 -6.78 8.55
N LEU A 7 2.29 -6.21 9.76
CA LEU A 7 3.28 -5.22 10.18
C LEU A 7 4.70 -5.81 10.21
N GLU A 8 4.87 -7.04 10.72
CA GLU A 8 6.14 -7.78 10.64
C GLU A 8 6.59 -7.96 9.18
N THR A 9 5.67 -8.26 8.27
CA THR A 9 5.95 -8.39 6.83
C THR A 9 6.49 -7.11 6.23
N LEU A 10 5.95 -5.96 6.61
CA LEU A 10 6.43 -4.66 6.15
C LEU A 10 7.85 -4.32 6.67
N THR A 11 8.34 -4.99 7.71
CA THR A 11 9.73 -4.81 8.19
C THR A 11 10.78 -5.53 7.33
N ASN A 12 10.36 -6.47 6.49
CA ASN A 12 11.23 -7.18 5.56
C ASN A 12 11.09 -6.56 4.17
N GLU A 13 12.20 -6.20 3.53
CA GLU A 13 12.14 -5.51 2.24
C GLU A 13 11.51 -6.39 1.15
N GLY A 14 10.65 -5.78 0.35
CA GLY A 14 9.89 -6.48 -0.69
C GLY A 14 8.97 -5.54 -1.45
N PRO A 15 8.51 -5.95 -2.65
CA PRO A 15 7.58 -5.15 -3.42
C PRO A 15 6.17 -5.24 -2.82
N VAL A 16 5.51 -4.10 -2.76
CA VAL A 16 4.05 -4.01 -2.62
C VAL A 16 3.47 -3.79 -4.00
N SER A 17 2.53 -4.64 -4.41
CA SER A 17 1.76 -4.41 -5.64
C SER A 17 0.47 -3.67 -5.32
N ILE A 18 0.09 -2.72 -6.18
CA ILE A 18 -1.11 -1.89 -6.05
C ILE A 18 -1.91 -2.01 -7.34
N VAL A 19 -3.10 -2.59 -7.23
CA VAL A 19 -4.04 -2.78 -8.34
C VAL A 19 -5.14 -1.73 -8.26
N THR A 20 -5.36 -1.03 -9.36
CA THR A 20 -6.44 -0.06 -9.56
C THR A 20 -7.20 -0.38 -10.85
N TRP A 21 -8.48 -0.03 -10.91
CA TRP A 21 -9.29 -0.22 -12.11
C TRP A 21 -10.38 0.84 -12.16
N SER A 22 -10.73 1.31 -13.35
CA SER A 22 -11.85 2.23 -13.57
C SER A 22 -12.64 1.81 -14.80
N GLU A 23 -11.96 1.77 -15.95
CA GLU A 23 -12.47 1.27 -17.23
C GLU A 23 -11.45 0.28 -17.82
N GLY A 24 -11.93 -0.84 -18.36
CA GLY A 24 -11.09 -1.86 -19.00
C GLY A 24 -10.31 -2.73 -17.99
N GLU A 25 -9.10 -3.14 -18.39
CA GLU A 25 -8.26 -4.05 -17.59
C GLU A 25 -7.65 -3.36 -16.36
N GLY A 26 -7.39 -4.17 -15.32
CA GLY A 26 -6.71 -3.70 -14.12
C GLY A 26 -5.33 -3.13 -14.41
N HIS A 27 -5.02 -1.97 -13.82
CA HIS A 27 -3.71 -1.37 -13.85
C HIS A 27 -2.95 -1.73 -12.57
N ILE A 28 -1.69 -2.14 -12.73
CA ILE A 28 -0.80 -2.51 -11.63
C ILE A 28 0.35 -1.50 -11.56
N SER A 29 0.65 -1.06 -10.35
CA SER A 29 1.85 -0.29 -10.00
C SER A 29 2.47 -0.87 -8.73
N ASN A 30 3.67 -0.41 -8.35
CA ASN A 30 4.40 -0.95 -7.21
C ASN A 30 4.96 0.15 -6.30
N THR A 31 5.20 -0.23 -5.05
CA THR A 31 6.06 0.47 -4.09
C THR A 31 6.87 -0.57 -3.29
N TRP A 32 7.60 -0.14 -2.27
CA TRP A 32 8.40 -0.98 -1.37
C TRP A 32 7.76 -1.10 0.01
N ASN A 33 7.98 -2.22 0.69
CA ASN A 33 7.53 -2.44 2.07
C ASN A 33 8.04 -1.32 2.99
N SER A 34 9.33 -0.96 2.84
CA SER A 34 9.96 0.13 3.61
C SER A 34 9.38 1.53 3.35
N TYR A 35 8.60 1.70 2.26
CA TYR A 35 8.00 2.98 1.90
C TYR A 35 6.59 3.15 2.47
N VAL A 36 5.95 2.07 2.94
CA VAL A 36 4.63 2.12 3.56
C VAL A 36 4.75 2.68 4.97
N GLN A 37 4.06 3.79 5.25
CA GLN A 37 3.87 4.27 6.62
C GLN A 37 2.48 3.89 7.09
N VAL A 38 2.40 3.02 8.11
CA VAL A 38 1.13 2.66 8.74
C VAL A 38 0.86 3.63 9.88
N MET A 39 -0.24 4.36 9.80
CA MET A 39 -0.68 5.34 10.78
C MET A 39 -1.36 4.66 11.97
N GLU A 40 -1.50 5.36 13.09
CA GLU A 40 -2.15 4.82 14.31
C GLU A 40 -3.61 4.41 14.07
N ASP A 41 -4.30 5.10 13.16
CA ASP A 41 -5.68 4.81 12.76
C ASP A 41 -5.80 3.67 11.71
N GLY A 42 -4.67 3.05 11.35
CA GLY A 42 -4.60 1.94 10.40
C GLY A 42 -4.51 2.34 8.93
N ARG A 43 -4.58 3.64 8.59
CA ARG A 43 -4.34 4.11 7.21
C ARG A 43 -2.89 3.91 6.80
N TRP A 44 -2.66 3.71 5.51
CA TRP A 44 -1.31 3.61 4.96
C TRP A 44 -1.01 4.84 4.12
N LEU A 45 0.16 5.44 4.32
CA LEU A 45 0.69 6.52 3.50
C LEU A 45 1.86 6.01 2.66
N ILE A 46 1.76 6.18 1.35
CA ILE A 46 2.74 5.69 0.36
C ILE A 46 3.24 6.89 -0.47
N PRO A 47 4.55 7.09 -0.62
CA PRO A 47 5.07 8.19 -1.44
C PRO A 47 4.79 7.96 -2.93
N ALA A 48 4.27 8.97 -3.63
CA ALA A 48 3.97 8.91 -5.05
C ALA A 48 4.64 10.04 -5.84
N ALA A 49 5.65 9.71 -6.64
CA ALA A 49 6.23 10.61 -7.65
C ALA A 49 5.60 10.39 -9.03
N GLY A 50 5.34 9.13 -9.39
CA GLY A 50 4.66 8.69 -10.60
C GLY A 50 3.17 8.46 -10.38
N MET A 51 2.72 7.23 -10.64
CA MET A 51 1.34 6.76 -10.34
C MET A 51 0.23 7.59 -11.02
N ARG A 52 0.50 8.23 -12.16
CA ARG A 52 -0.49 9.07 -12.86
C ARG A 52 -1.74 8.29 -13.29
N ARG A 53 -1.57 7.09 -13.84
CA ARG A 53 -2.69 6.22 -14.23
C ARG A 53 -3.41 5.64 -13.00
N THR A 54 -2.65 5.25 -11.97
CA THR A 54 -3.19 4.85 -10.65
C THR A 54 -4.08 5.95 -10.06
N GLN A 55 -3.63 7.22 -10.09
CA GLN A 55 -4.40 8.38 -9.64
C GLN A 55 -5.67 8.60 -10.46
N ALA A 56 -5.55 8.63 -11.79
CA ALA A 56 -6.72 8.78 -12.67
C ALA A 56 -7.76 7.66 -12.47
N ASN A 57 -7.32 6.43 -12.19
CA ASN A 57 -8.22 5.33 -11.84
C ASN A 57 -8.91 5.56 -10.49
N ILE A 58 -8.15 5.94 -9.45
CA ILE A 58 -8.66 6.16 -8.10
C ILE A 58 -9.69 7.29 -8.05
N GLU A 59 -9.48 8.36 -8.82
CA GLU A 59 -10.43 9.49 -8.93
C GLU A 59 -11.80 9.07 -9.51
N ARG A 60 -11.83 7.99 -10.31
CA ARG A 60 -13.08 7.42 -10.88
C ARG A 60 -13.64 6.27 -10.04
N ASN A 61 -12.76 5.47 -9.44
CA ASN A 61 -13.10 4.34 -8.60
C ASN A 61 -12.07 4.22 -7.47
N PRO A 62 -12.44 4.57 -6.23
CA PRO A 62 -11.49 4.61 -5.13
C PRO A 62 -11.05 3.22 -4.65
N HIS A 63 -11.68 2.14 -5.10
CA HIS A 63 -11.34 0.79 -4.66
C HIS A 63 -9.98 0.32 -5.19
N VAL A 64 -9.22 -0.31 -4.30
CA VAL A 64 -7.87 -0.81 -4.58
C VAL A 64 -7.69 -2.21 -3.99
N LYS A 65 -6.77 -2.97 -4.58
CA LYS A 65 -6.23 -4.20 -3.99
C LYS A 65 -4.73 -4.11 -3.92
N LEU A 66 -4.15 -4.55 -2.81
CA LEU A 66 -2.71 -4.60 -2.63
C LEU A 66 -2.28 -6.01 -2.24
N THR A 67 -1.06 -6.37 -2.64
CA THR A 67 -0.40 -7.57 -2.13
C THR A 67 0.92 -7.22 -1.50
N VAL A 68 1.16 -7.78 -0.30
CA VAL A 68 2.42 -7.67 0.44
C VAL A 68 2.87 -9.08 0.78
N ALA A 69 4.15 -9.39 0.60
CA ALA A 69 4.68 -10.71 0.89
C ALA A 69 6.14 -10.65 1.36
N SER A 70 6.56 -11.67 2.11
CA SER A 70 7.95 -11.89 2.48
C SER A 70 8.23 -13.39 2.56
N LYS A 71 9.37 -13.81 2.03
CA LYS A 71 9.87 -15.20 2.19
C LYS A 71 10.50 -15.46 3.56
N GLU A 72 10.83 -14.40 4.30
CA GLU A 72 11.62 -14.44 5.53
C GLU A 72 10.76 -14.62 6.80
N ILE A 73 9.43 -14.66 6.65
CA ILE A 73 8.49 -14.78 7.77
C ILE A 73 7.70 -16.07 7.66
N MET A 74 7.45 -16.72 8.79
CA MET A 74 6.64 -17.94 8.87
C MET A 74 5.16 -17.65 8.55
N GLY A 75 4.68 -18.23 7.45
CA GLY A 75 3.28 -18.19 7.02
C GLY A 75 2.39 -19.13 7.83
N ARG A 76 1.32 -19.65 7.21
CA ARG A 76 0.42 -20.61 7.88
C ARG A 76 1.04 -22.00 7.99
N TRP A 77 1.79 -22.41 6.96
CA TRP A 77 2.25 -23.80 6.83
C TRP A 77 3.77 -23.93 6.73
N ALA A 78 4.46 -22.93 6.18
CA ALA A 78 5.89 -22.95 5.93
C ALA A 78 6.47 -21.52 5.93
N MET A 79 7.78 -21.41 5.75
CA MET A 79 8.43 -20.13 5.48
C MET A 79 7.86 -19.49 4.21
N GLY A 80 7.55 -18.21 4.30
CA GLY A 80 6.82 -17.46 3.28
C GLY A 80 5.45 -17.07 3.77
N ILE A 81 5.18 -15.76 3.76
CA ILE A 81 3.89 -15.17 4.09
C ILE A 81 3.47 -14.19 2.99
N GLY A 82 2.15 -14.05 2.82
CA GLY A 82 1.56 -13.12 1.87
C GLY A 82 0.20 -12.65 2.34
N PHE A 83 -0.15 -11.42 1.97
CA PHE A 83 -1.40 -10.78 2.31
C PHE A 83 -2.06 -10.21 1.07
N LEU A 84 -3.38 -10.35 0.98
CA LEU A 84 -4.26 -9.54 0.16
C LEU A 84 -4.88 -8.46 1.05
N ILE A 85 -4.74 -7.20 0.64
CA ILE A 85 -5.37 -6.05 1.28
C ILE A 85 -6.37 -5.47 0.30
N GLU A 86 -7.61 -5.27 0.74
CA GLU A 86 -8.64 -4.55 -0.03
C GLU A 86 -9.01 -3.28 0.71
N GLY A 87 -9.21 -2.19 0.00
CA GLY A 87 -9.50 -0.90 0.61
C GLY A 87 -9.97 0.14 -0.36
N THR A 88 -10.00 1.38 0.13
CA THR A 88 -10.16 2.57 -0.69
C THR A 88 -8.89 3.40 -0.66
N ALA A 89 -8.72 4.27 -1.64
CA ALA A 89 -7.55 5.12 -1.75
C ALA A 89 -7.91 6.55 -2.15
N LYS A 90 -7.04 7.49 -1.80
CA LYS A 90 -7.07 8.87 -2.28
C LYS A 90 -5.65 9.45 -2.34
N PHE A 91 -5.48 10.52 -3.11
CA PHE A 91 -4.22 11.26 -3.16
C PHE A 91 -4.28 12.51 -2.29
N ILE A 92 -3.20 12.76 -1.56
CA ILE A 92 -2.99 13.93 -0.71
C ILE A 92 -1.83 14.74 -1.29
N GLU A 93 -2.07 16.02 -1.55
CA GLU A 93 -1.08 16.92 -2.18
C GLU A 93 -0.57 18.02 -1.24
N THR A 94 -1.26 18.23 -0.11
CA THR A 94 -0.97 19.28 0.87
C THR A 94 -1.39 18.85 2.27
N GLY A 95 -0.98 19.58 3.30
CA GLY A 95 -1.34 19.32 4.70
C GLY A 95 -0.25 18.57 5.48
N GLU A 96 -0.55 18.23 6.74
CA GLU A 96 0.42 17.68 7.69
C GLU A 96 0.98 16.33 7.25
N GLU A 97 0.11 15.42 6.77
CA GLU A 97 0.53 14.10 6.28
C GLU A 97 1.40 14.19 5.03
N TYR A 98 1.10 15.12 4.12
CA TYR A 98 1.95 15.40 2.97
C TYR A 98 3.33 15.95 3.41
N ALA A 99 3.35 16.91 4.32
CA ALA A 99 4.59 17.53 4.80
C ALA A 99 5.51 16.50 5.48
N MET A 100 4.94 15.68 6.39
CA MET A 100 5.65 14.60 7.06
C MET A 100 6.23 13.58 6.05
N MET A 101 5.41 13.14 5.09
CA MET A 101 5.87 12.20 4.08
C MET A 101 6.92 12.82 3.14
N LYS A 102 6.82 14.11 2.82
CA LYS A 102 7.77 14.83 1.97
C LYS A 102 9.13 15.00 2.65
N GLU A 103 9.15 15.20 3.97
CA GLU A 103 10.38 15.20 4.76
C GLU A 103 11.08 13.84 4.68
N LYS A 104 10.32 12.74 4.87
CA LYS A 104 10.86 11.37 4.81
C LYS A 104 11.24 10.92 3.40
N PHE A 105 10.46 11.33 2.40
CA PHE A 105 10.65 10.98 0.99
C PHE A 105 10.66 12.24 0.11
N PRO A 106 11.80 12.96 0.04
CA PRO A 106 11.89 14.25 -0.65
C PRO A 106 11.54 14.21 -2.14
N PHE A 107 11.55 13.04 -2.77
CA PHE A 107 11.18 12.86 -4.17
C PHE A 107 9.67 12.81 -4.43
N LEU A 108 8.83 12.62 -3.40
CA LEU A 108 7.39 12.47 -3.63
C LEU A 108 6.76 13.75 -4.21
N THR A 109 5.67 13.59 -4.94
CA THR A 109 4.87 14.70 -5.46
C THR A 109 3.44 14.71 -4.91
N ARG A 110 2.96 13.54 -4.48
CA ARG A 110 1.74 13.33 -3.71
C ARG A 110 1.98 12.19 -2.72
N VAL A 111 1.07 12.03 -1.77
CA VAL A 111 0.94 10.84 -0.95
C VAL A 111 -0.28 10.05 -1.42
N LEU A 112 -0.08 8.76 -1.69
CA LEU A 112 -1.19 7.82 -1.87
C LEU A 112 -1.59 7.33 -0.47
N GLU A 113 -2.76 7.75 -0.01
CA GLU A 113 -3.39 7.21 1.19
C GLU A 113 -4.21 5.97 0.81
N ILE A 114 -4.04 4.89 1.57
CA ILE A 114 -4.90 3.71 1.52
C ILE A 114 -5.64 3.62 2.86
N SER A 115 -6.94 3.38 2.79
CA SER A 115 -7.78 3.01 3.93
C SER A 115 -8.19 1.53 3.78
N PRO A 116 -7.46 0.59 4.41
CA PRO A 116 -7.78 -0.83 4.36
C PRO A 116 -9.18 -1.12 4.92
N THR A 117 -9.91 -2.01 4.25
CA THR A 117 -11.24 -2.51 4.66
C THR A 117 -11.22 -4.00 4.95
N SER A 118 -10.27 -4.73 4.34
CA SER A 118 -10.04 -6.16 4.58
C SER A 118 -8.54 -6.45 4.45
N VAL A 119 -8.06 -7.35 5.31
CA VAL A 119 -6.72 -7.91 5.29
C VAL A 119 -6.86 -9.41 5.41
N GLN A 120 -6.30 -10.15 4.47
CA GLN A 120 -6.36 -11.61 4.46
C GLN A 120 -4.95 -12.17 4.24
N GLN A 121 -4.47 -13.00 5.17
CA GLN A 121 -3.27 -13.79 4.93
C GLN A 121 -3.58 -14.92 3.94
N THR A 122 -2.85 -14.97 2.82
CA THR A 122 -3.06 -15.90 1.71
C THR A 122 -2.02 -17.01 1.59
N LEU A 123 -0.96 -16.97 2.42
CA LEU A 123 0.14 -17.94 2.44
C LEU A 123 0.56 -18.31 3.87
#